data_AF-A0A1V5MIF3-F1
#
_entry.id   AF-A0A1V5MIF3-F1
#
_cell.length_a   1.000
_cell.length_b   1.000
_cell.length_c   1.000
_cell.angle_alpha   90.00
_cell.angle_beta   90.00
_cell.angle_gamma   90.00
#
_symmetry.space_group_name_H-M   'P 1'
#
loop_
_entity.id
_entity.type
_entity.pdbx_description
1 polymer ?
#
loop_
_entity_poly.entity_id
_entity_poly.type
_entity_poly.pdbx_seq_one_letter_code
_entity_poly.pdbx_strand_id
1 'polypeptide(L)'
;MKRMIIRAGLLLLAATALLPGFPRAQEAPLLPRNARLAIAGDSITEQKIYSRYIETYLLACAGRRDISVFQFGWSGETAPEFAARMANDLGAFFKPTAMTTCYGMNDGRYRPYEETIGKNYEAGMRAIIKKARELGVTTVIVGSPGAVDTNFFQKSGTGAAEYNANLRQLGNLAREIAAEYKASFADVHAPLIEAMARAKAVLGENYDVCGRDGVHPGSNGHLVMAYAFLKALGCDGNIGEISVNRQGGTAVSSGHRVLSSTGGEIKLESERYPFCYDPDPRSSSSNRSILPFLPFNQELNRFILKVPELASARARVAWGNESKEFTAGQLASGINLAAEFDRTPFDGAFQKVQQSVAVQQYFQTRAIRSLVTNLRAFADDEISGGAEWQNAVNVLIQKLKARDDQFQAAVRAAIIPVQHTIVITPLP
;
A
#
# COMPACT_ATOMS: atom_id res chain seq x y z
N MET A 1 -78.52 21.08 36.54
CA MET A 1 -77.23 21.63 36.05
C MET A 1 -76.08 20.80 36.62
N LYS A 2 -75.56 19.85 35.83
CA LYS A 2 -74.36 19.04 36.12
C LYS A 2 -73.29 19.45 35.10
N ARG A 3 -72.08 19.80 35.55
CA ARG A 3 -70.94 20.10 34.66
C ARG A 3 -70.13 18.84 34.40
N MET A 4 -69.89 18.58 33.12
CA MET A 4 -69.22 17.41 32.55
C MET A 4 -67.71 17.70 32.47
N ILE A 5 -66.89 16.82 33.04
CA ILE A 5 -65.42 16.88 32.99
C ILE A 5 -64.95 16.04 31.79
N ILE A 6 -64.35 16.70 30.79
CA ILE A 6 -63.73 16.05 29.64
C ILE A 6 -62.26 15.79 29.99
N ARG A 7 -61.85 14.52 30.00
CA ARG A 7 -60.44 14.09 30.09
C ARG A 7 -59.84 14.10 28.69
N ALA A 8 -58.87 14.98 28.44
CA ALA A 8 -58.03 14.94 27.24
C ALA A 8 -56.83 14.02 27.52
N GLY A 9 -56.71 12.93 26.76
CA GLY A 9 -55.54 12.05 26.77
C GLY A 9 -54.44 12.64 25.90
N LEU A 10 -53.23 12.75 26.47
CA LEU A 10 -52.03 13.19 25.76
C LEU A 10 -51.34 11.97 25.14
N LEU A 11 -51.44 11.78 23.83
CA LEU A 11 -50.65 10.83 23.05
C LEU A 11 -49.23 11.41 22.88
N LEU A 12 -48.24 10.77 23.50
CA LEU A 12 -46.82 11.04 23.25
C LEU A 12 -46.41 10.29 21.97
N LEU A 13 -46.30 11.00 20.83
CA LEU A 13 -45.58 10.49 19.66
C LEU A 13 -44.08 10.57 19.94
N ALA A 14 -43.43 9.43 20.10
CA ALA A 14 -41.97 9.35 20.07
C ALA A 14 -41.48 9.51 18.62
N ALA A 15 -41.01 10.72 18.28
CA ALA A 15 -40.33 10.97 17.03
C ALA A 15 -38.93 10.33 17.07
N THR A 16 -38.74 9.23 16.35
CA THR A 16 -37.42 8.67 16.05
C THR A 16 -36.68 9.66 15.14
N ALA A 17 -35.79 10.46 15.73
CA ALA A 17 -34.86 11.28 14.98
C ALA A 17 -33.87 10.37 14.24
N LEU A 18 -34.10 10.16 12.94
CA LEU A 18 -33.09 9.69 12.00
C LEU A 18 -31.95 10.71 12.02
N LEU A 19 -30.85 10.37 12.68
CA LEU A 19 -29.63 11.16 12.60
C LEU A 19 -29.14 11.11 11.14
N PRO A 20 -29.01 12.25 10.45
CA PRO A 20 -28.40 12.28 9.13
C PRO A 20 -26.93 11.88 9.28
N GLY A 21 -26.54 10.78 8.61
CA GLY A 21 -25.12 10.42 8.49
C GLY A 21 -24.37 11.59 7.86
N PHE A 22 -23.34 12.10 8.54
CA PHE A 22 -22.46 13.09 7.96
C PHE A 22 -21.86 12.53 6.65
N PRO A 23 -21.94 13.23 5.51
CA PRO A 23 -21.13 12.89 4.37
C PRO A 23 -19.67 13.13 4.77
N ARG A 24 -18.94 12.06 5.07
CA ARG A 24 -17.48 12.13 5.13
C ARG A 24 -17.03 12.47 3.72
N ALA A 25 -16.48 13.67 3.53
CA ALA A 25 -15.83 14.03 2.29
C ALA A 25 -14.75 12.96 2.02
N GLN A 26 -15.02 12.09 1.06
CA GLN A 26 -14.03 11.15 0.55
C GLN A 26 -13.08 12.00 -0.28
N GLU A 27 -11.88 12.28 0.23
CA GLU A 27 -10.82 12.81 -0.61
C GLU A 27 -10.73 11.90 -1.83
N ALA A 28 -10.90 12.49 -3.03
CA ALA A 28 -10.86 11.73 -4.26
C ALA A 28 -9.52 10.98 -4.31
N PRO A 29 -9.48 9.70 -4.72
CA PRO A 29 -8.24 8.96 -4.82
C PRO A 29 -7.23 9.75 -5.65
N LEU A 30 -5.99 9.89 -5.15
CA LEU A 30 -4.97 10.70 -5.81
C LEU A 30 -4.71 10.23 -7.24
N LEU A 31 -4.84 8.92 -7.48
CA LEU A 31 -4.67 8.33 -8.80
C LEU A 31 -5.90 8.54 -9.68
N PRO A 32 -5.77 9.14 -10.88
CA PRO A 32 -6.88 9.30 -11.81
C PRO A 32 -7.45 7.95 -12.26
N ARG A 33 -8.66 7.96 -12.83
CA ARG A 33 -9.25 6.77 -13.43
C ARG A 33 -8.32 6.22 -14.52
N ASN A 34 -8.17 4.90 -14.58
CA ASN A 34 -7.29 4.20 -15.52
C ASN A 34 -5.80 4.59 -15.38
N ALA A 35 -5.37 4.99 -14.19
CA ALA A 35 -3.98 5.33 -13.93
C ALA A 35 -3.03 4.18 -14.29
N ARG A 36 -1.86 4.55 -14.83
CA ARG A 36 -0.72 3.67 -15.08
C ARG A 36 0.39 4.10 -14.14
N LEU A 37 0.49 3.44 -12.99
CA LEU A 37 1.37 3.82 -11.90
C LEU A 37 2.73 3.13 -12.03
N ALA A 38 3.78 3.94 -12.25
CA ALA A 38 5.17 3.50 -12.12
C ALA A 38 5.63 3.62 -10.66
N ILE A 39 6.21 2.56 -10.09
CA ILE A 39 6.88 2.61 -8.79
C ILE A 39 8.40 2.63 -9.04
N ALA A 40 9.01 3.81 -9.03
CA ALA A 40 10.42 4.00 -9.36
C ALA A 40 11.29 4.18 -8.11
N GLY A 41 12.50 3.63 -8.17
CA GLY A 41 13.50 3.77 -7.12
C GLY A 41 14.70 2.87 -7.37
N ASP A 42 15.55 2.74 -6.35
CA ASP A 42 16.85 2.07 -6.44
C ASP A 42 16.78 0.53 -6.17
N SER A 43 17.85 -0.03 -5.58
CA SER A 43 17.95 -1.45 -5.19
C SER A 43 16.83 -1.89 -4.26
N ILE A 44 16.35 -1.01 -3.37
CA ILE A 44 15.27 -1.35 -2.44
C ILE A 44 13.97 -1.57 -3.23
N THR A 45 13.74 -0.78 -4.28
CA THR A 45 12.61 -0.99 -5.20
C THR A 45 12.79 -2.27 -6.02
N GLU A 46 14.03 -2.54 -6.44
CA GLU A 46 14.35 -3.76 -7.20
C GLU A 46 14.13 -5.05 -6.36
N GLN A 47 14.06 -4.99 -5.03
CA GLN A 47 13.64 -6.13 -4.19
C GLN A 47 12.18 -6.54 -4.45
N LYS A 48 11.35 -5.64 -4.98
CA LYS A 48 9.94 -5.87 -5.37
C LYS A 48 8.98 -6.21 -4.22
N ILE A 49 9.32 -5.91 -2.97
CA ILE A 49 8.48 -6.28 -1.84
C ILE A 49 7.43 -5.18 -1.57
N TYR A 50 7.83 -3.94 -1.28
CA TYR A 50 6.87 -2.85 -1.04
C TYR A 50 6.06 -2.53 -2.30
N SER A 51 6.65 -2.62 -3.50
CA SER A 51 5.94 -2.41 -4.76
C SER A 51 4.86 -3.46 -4.99
N ARG A 52 5.11 -4.73 -4.61
CA ARG A 52 4.11 -5.80 -4.62
C ARG A 52 3.01 -5.54 -3.60
N TYR A 53 3.35 -5.04 -2.41
CA TYR A 53 2.35 -4.68 -1.41
C TYR A 53 1.47 -3.54 -1.88
N ILE A 54 2.04 -2.49 -2.49
CA ILE A 54 1.28 -1.37 -3.07
C ILE A 54 0.33 -1.87 -4.16
N GLU A 55 0.83 -2.62 -5.14
CA GLU A 55 0.00 -3.14 -6.24
C GLU A 55 -1.11 -4.06 -5.74
N THR A 56 -0.77 -5.00 -4.85
CA THR A 56 -1.76 -5.92 -4.25
C THR A 56 -2.81 -5.14 -3.48
N TYR A 57 -2.41 -4.14 -2.69
CA TYR A 57 -3.34 -3.32 -1.91
C TYR A 57 -4.25 -2.50 -2.81
N LEU A 58 -3.70 -1.76 -3.77
CA LEU A 58 -4.50 -0.90 -4.66
C LEU A 58 -5.53 -1.71 -5.43
N LEU A 59 -5.13 -2.87 -5.93
CA LEU A 59 -6.04 -3.78 -6.59
C LEU A 59 -6.96 -4.41 -5.53
N ALA A 60 -6.50 -5.40 -4.76
CA ALA A 60 -7.37 -6.27 -3.96
C ALA A 60 -8.06 -5.57 -2.77
N CYS A 61 -7.40 -4.62 -2.10
CA CYS A 61 -7.91 -3.97 -0.89
C CYS A 61 -8.71 -2.70 -1.20
N ALA A 62 -8.11 -1.76 -1.95
CA ALA A 62 -8.75 -0.51 -2.34
C ALA A 62 -9.77 -0.68 -3.48
N GLY A 63 -9.76 -1.82 -4.18
CA GLY A 63 -10.72 -2.12 -5.24
C GLY A 63 -10.49 -1.35 -6.54
N ARG A 64 -9.30 -0.75 -6.75
CA ARG A 64 -8.95 0.01 -7.98
C ARG A 64 -8.66 -0.93 -9.15
N ARG A 65 -9.67 -1.68 -9.59
CA ARG A 65 -9.58 -2.59 -10.76
C ARG A 65 -9.42 -1.85 -12.08
N ASP A 66 -9.45 -0.52 -12.10
CA ASP A 66 -9.27 0.29 -13.31
C ASP A 66 -7.79 0.60 -13.60
N ILE A 67 -6.88 0.53 -12.62
CA ILE A 67 -5.48 0.95 -12.79
C ILE A 67 -4.57 -0.20 -13.21
N SER A 68 -3.41 0.14 -13.76
CA SER A 68 -2.26 -0.75 -13.95
C SER A 68 -1.08 -0.27 -13.12
N VAL A 69 -0.34 -1.18 -12.51
CA VAL A 69 0.85 -0.88 -11.71
C VAL A 69 2.04 -1.65 -12.27
N PHE A 70 3.22 -1.05 -12.20
CA PHE A 70 4.46 -1.69 -12.60
C PHE A 70 5.62 -1.11 -11.79
N GLN A 71 6.58 -1.97 -11.47
CA GLN A 71 7.77 -1.57 -10.73
C GLN A 71 8.90 -1.19 -11.68
N PHE A 72 9.71 -0.24 -11.24
CA PHE A 72 10.77 0.36 -12.01
C PHE A 72 12.06 0.52 -11.20
N GLY A 73 12.35 -0.48 -10.36
CA GLY A 73 13.52 -0.52 -9.48
C GLY A 73 14.83 -0.85 -10.21
N TRP A 74 15.91 -0.19 -9.80
CA TRP A 74 17.25 -0.42 -10.34
C TRP A 74 18.37 -0.29 -9.30
N SER A 75 19.11 -1.38 -9.04
CA SER A 75 20.16 -1.39 -8.03
C SER A 75 21.28 -0.40 -8.28
N GLY A 76 21.66 0.31 -7.20
CA GLY A 76 22.74 1.30 -7.20
C GLY A 76 22.36 2.66 -7.81
N GLU A 77 21.16 2.80 -8.35
CA GLU A 77 20.73 4.02 -9.03
C GLU A 77 20.56 5.20 -8.06
N THR A 78 20.92 6.39 -8.55
CA THR A 78 20.68 7.70 -7.95
C THR A 78 19.60 8.47 -8.72
N ALA A 79 19.05 9.54 -8.15
CA ALA A 79 18.04 10.35 -8.81
C ALA A 79 18.51 10.95 -10.17
N PRO A 80 19.75 11.49 -10.30
CA PRO A 80 20.25 11.96 -11.59
C PRO A 80 20.38 10.85 -12.65
N GLU A 81 20.81 9.66 -12.26
CA GLU A 81 20.96 8.51 -13.17
C GLU A 81 19.59 8.05 -13.69
N PHE A 82 18.59 7.97 -12.81
CA PHE A 82 17.23 7.68 -13.22
C PHE A 82 16.72 8.73 -14.21
N ALA A 83 16.88 10.02 -13.88
CA ALA A 83 16.49 11.12 -14.76
C ALA A 83 17.10 10.98 -16.15
N ALA A 84 18.36 10.56 -16.26
CA ALA A 84 19.04 10.37 -17.54
C ALA A 84 18.39 9.30 -18.42
N ARG A 85 17.82 8.24 -17.83
CA ARG A 85 17.25 7.11 -18.58
C ARG A 85 15.73 7.12 -18.77
N MET A 86 14.99 8.02 -18.12
CA MET A 86 13.52 8.04 -18.11
C MET A 86 12.86 7.99 -19.49
N ALA A 87 13.29 8.83 -20.43
CA ALA A 87 12.61 8.97 -21.73
C ALA A 87 12.58 7.64 -22.51
N ASN A 88 13.67 6.90 -22.43
CA ASN A 88 13.86 5.65 -23.16
C ASN A 88 13.10 4.49 -22.50
N ASP A 89 13.10 4.39 -21.18
CA ASP A 89 12.45 3.26 -20.52
C ASP A 89 10.96 3.43 -20.27
N LEU A 90 10.56 4.63 -19.84
CA LEU A 90 9.18 4.90 -19.45
C LEU A 90 8.33 5.30 -20.65
N GLY A 91 8.88 6.08 -21.59
CA GLY A 91 8.12 6.65 -22.70
C GLY A 91 7.70 5.63 -23.76
N ALA A 92 8.59 4.72 -24.14
CA ALA A 92 8.33 3.77 -25.22
C ALA A 92 7.53 2.56 -24.75
N PHE A 93 7.86 2.01 -23.58
CA PHE A 93 7.35 0.73 -23.11
C PHE A 93 6.17 0.87 -22.14
N PHE A 94 6.36 1.57 -21.02
CA PHE A 94 5.38 1.55 -19.92
C PHE A 94 4.31 2.65 -19.99
N LYS A 95 4.60 3.82 -20.58
CA LYS A 95 3.69 4.97 -20.71
C LYS A 95 2.95 5.28 -19.40
N PRO A 96 3.67 5.60 -18.30
CA PRO A 96 3.02 5.96 -17.03
C PRO A 96 2.15 7.20 -17.17
N THR A 97 1.07 7.25 -16.39
CA THR A 97 0.28 8.47 -16.15
C THR A 97 0.42 8.95 -14.71
N ALA A 98 0.91 8.08 -13.82
CA ALA A 98 1.27 8.39 -12.45
C ALA A 98 2.62 7.74 -12.08
N MET A 99 3.33 8.31 -11.11
CA MET A 99 4.62 7.78 -10.65
C MET A 99 4.84 8.00 -9.15
N THR A 100 5.43 7.03 -8.46
CA THR A 100 6.13 7.25 -7.20
C THR A 100 7.65 7.25 -7.42
N THR A 101 8.38 8.02 -6.63
CA THR A 101 9.86 7.99 -6.59
C THR A 101 10.35 7.65 -5.18
N CYS A 102 11.42 6.85 -5.08
CA CYS A 102 12.07 6.52 -3.82
C CYS A 102 13.60 6.49 -4.04
N TYR A 103 14.22 7.67 -3.95
CA TYR A 103 15.66 7.86 -4.14
C TYR A 103 16.27 8.62 -2.97
N GLY A 104 17.59 8.49 -2.81
CA GLY A 104 18.37 9.13 -1.75
C GLY A 104 19.33 8.17 -1.05
N MET A 105 19.08 6.85 -1.09
CA MET A 105 19.96 5.86 -0.44
C MET A 105 21.34 5.77 -1.10
N ASN A 106 21.43 5.89 -2.43
CA ASN A 106 22.74 5.97 -3.11
C ASN A 106 23.20 7.42 -3.26
N ASP A 107 22.29 8.37 -3.40
CA ASP A 107 22.60 9.80 -3.53
C ASP A 107 23.31 10.34 -2.29
N GLY A 108 22.97 9.82 -1.10
CA GLY A 108 23.63 10.13 0.17
C GLY A 108 25.09 9.66 0.25
N ARG A 109 25.53 8.80 -0.67
CA ARG A 109 26.91 8.27 -0.76
C ARG A 109 27.42 7.58 0.50
N TYR A 110 26.53 7.10 1.37
CA TYR A 110 26.88 6.37 2.59
C TYR A 110 27.83 7.14 3.53
N ARG A 111 27.71 8.48 3.57
CA ARG A 111 28.57 9.38 4.35
C ARG A 111 27.76 10.52 5.00
N PRO A 112 28.33 11.32 5.92
CA PRO A 112 27.64 12.50 6.46
C PRO A 112 27.19 13.46 5.36
N TYR A 113 26.14 14.25 5.64
CA TYR A 113 25.60 15.20 4.67
C TYR A 113 26.63 16.28 4.31
N GLU A 114 26.70 16.58 3.02
CA GLU A 114 27.47 17.70 2.46
C GLU A 114 26.55 18.47 1.50
N GLU A 115 26.74 19.78 1.37
CA GLU A 115 25.90 20.61 0.49
C GLU A 115 25.93 20.12 -0.98
N THR A 116 27.06 19.58 -1.43
CA THR A 116 27.21 19.01 -2.78
C THR A 116 26.36 17.75 -2.98
N ILE A 117 26.13 16.94 -1.93
CA ILE A 117 25.23 15.80 -1.95
C ILE A 117 23.79 16.29 -2.15
N GLY A 118 23.38 17.29 -1.35
CA GLY A 118 22.07 17.92 -1.47
C GLY A 118 21.81 18.49 -2.87
N LYS A 119 22.72 19.33 -3.38
CA LYS A 119 22.60 19.96 -4.69
C LYS A 119 22.44 18.94 -5.83
N ASN A 120 23.22 17.85 -5.80
CA ASN A 120 23.13 16.80 -6.81
C ASN A 120 21.80 16.04 -6.73
N TYR A 121 21.36 15.67 -5.53
CA TYR A 121 20.07 15.01 -5.30
C TYR A 121 18.91 15.89 -5.79
N GLU A 122 18.91 17.15 -5.39
CA GLU A 122 17.90 18.12 -5.78
C GLU A 122 17.81 18.29 -7.30
N ALA A 123 18.96 18.46 -7.97
CA ALA A 123 19.01 18.58 -9.42
C ALA A 123 18.42 17.33 -10.11
N GLY A 124 18.77 16.14 -9.61
CA GLY A 124 18.20 14.87 -10.08
C GLY A 124 16.69 14.79 -9.90
N MET A 125 16.19 15.07 -8.69
CA MET A 125 14.77 15.00 -8.38
C MET A 125 13.93 16.02 -9.17
N ARG A 126 14.42 17.27 -9.33
CA ARG A 126 13.77 18.26 -10.21
C ARG A 126 13.75 17.79 -11.66
N ALA A 127 14.84 17.20 -12.14
CA ALA A 127 14.91 16.66 -13.50
C ALA A 127 13.92 15.49 -13.70
N ILE A 128 13.76 14.61 -12.71
CA ILE A 128 12.78 13.52 -12.74
C ILE A 128 11.37 14.08 -12.93
N ILE A 129 10.96 15.05 -12.11
CA ILE A 129 9.59 15.58 -12.17
C ILE A 129 9.32 16.29 -13.50
N LYS A 130 10.28 17.08 -14.00
CA LYS A 130 10.17 17.75 -15.31
C LYS A 130 10.01 16.72 -16.44
N LYS A 131 10.89 15.72 -16.50
CA LYS A 131 10.84 14.65 -17.51
C LYS A 131 9.58 13.80 -17.39
N ALA A 132 9.09 13.53 -16.18
CA ALA A 132 7.83 12.82 -15.98
C ALA A 132 6.66 13.56 -16.66
N ARG A 133 6.58 14.88 -16.49
CA ARG A 133 5.56 15.71 -17.13
C ARG A 133 5.67 15.72 -18.65
N GLU A 134 6.89 15.82 -19.19
CA GLU A 134 7.15 15.72 -20.63
C GLU A 134 6.68 14.37 -21.21
N LEU A 135 6.77 13.30 -20.42
CA LEU A 135 6.28 11.96 -20.77
C LEU A 135 4.78 11.74 -20.53
N GLY A 136 4.04 12.77 -20.13
CA GLY A 136 2.59 12.70 -19.90
C GLY A 136 2.18 12.18 -18.51
N VAL A 137 3.11 12.10 -17.56
CA VAL A 137 2.78 11.79 -16.15
C VAL A 137 2.15 13.02 -15.51
N THR A 138 0.90 12.90 -15.10
CA THR A 138 0.13 14.01 -14.50
C THR A 138 0.15 13.98 -12.97
N THR A 139 0.47 12.83 -12.38
CA THR A 139 0.50 12.64 -10.93
C THR A 139 1.86 12.10 -10.49
N VAL A 140 2.58 12.84 -9.66
CA VAL A 140 3.86 12.39 -9.08
C VAL A 140 3.76 12.40 -7.55
N ILE A 141 4.19 11.30 -6.94
CA ILE A 141 4.35 11.15 -5.50
C ILE A 141 5.85 11.07 -5.23
N VAL A 142 6.40 12.12 -4.62
CA VAL A 142 7.81 12.19 -4.25
C VAL A 142 7.98 11.48 -2.91
N GLY A 143 8.68 10.35 -2.89
CA GLY A 143 9.05 9.67 -1.66
C GLY A 143 10.36 10.19 -1.10
N SER A 144 10.45 10.33 0.22
CA SER A 144 11.76 10.46 0.88
C SER A 144 12.58 9.17 0.68
N PRO A 145 13.91 9.20 0.88
CA PRO A 145 14.65 7.96 1.07
C PRO A 145 14.12 7.16 2.26
N GLY A 146 14.47 5.89 2.31
CA GLY A 146 14.31 5.07 3.50
C GLY A 146 15.30 5.44 4.61
N ALA A 147 15.57 4.49 5.50
CA ALA A 147 16.54 4.60 6.57
C ALA A 147 17.54 3.44 6.52
N VAL A 148 18.65 3.56 7.24
CA VAL A 148 19.58 2.47 7.51
C VAL A 148 19.42 1.93 8.93
N ASP A 149 19.71 0.64 9.12
CA ASP A 149 19.49 -0.02 10.40
C ASP A 149 20.47 0.50 11.46
N THR A 150 19.97 0.80 12.66
CA THR A 150 20.79 1.37 13.74
C THR A 150 21.86 0.42 14.28
N ASN A 151 21.69 -0.89 14.12
CA ASN A 151 22.62 -1.90 14.62
C ASN A 151 23.45 -2.53 13.49
N PHE A 152 22.84 -2.78 12.32
CA PHE A 152 23.48 -3.53 11.25
C PHE A 152 24.20 -2.69 10.20
N PHE A 153 23.96 -1.37 10.14
CA PHE A 153 24.62 -0.53 9.14
C PHE A 153 26.10 -0.35 9.46
N GLN A 154 26.94 -0.91 8.58
CA GLN A 154 28.40 -0.83 8.66
C GLN A 154 28.96 -0.48 7.28
N LYS A 155 29.12 0.82 7.00
CA LYS A 155 29.81 1.33 5.80
C LYS A 155 31.02 2.16 6.22
N SER A 156 32.13 1.94 5.50
CA SER A 156 33.48 2.41 5.83
C SER A 156 33.52 3.86 6.34
N GLY A 157 33.59 4.02 7.66
CA GLY A 157 33.81 5.30 8.34
C GLY A 157 32.57 6.16 8.61
N THR A 158 31.35 5.67 8.40
CA THR A 158 30.11 6.42 8.72
C THR A 158 29.17 5.56 9.56
N GLY A 159 28.76 6.07 10.72
CA GLY A 159 27.80 5.40 11.59
C GLY A 159 26.35 5.55 11.10
N ALA A 160 25.47 4.64 11.56
CA ALA A 160 24.05 4.65 11.20
C ALA A 160 23.36 5.99 11.53
N ALA A 161 23.72 6.61 12.65
CA ALA A 161 23.15 7.90 13.07
C ALA A 161 23.53 9.04 12.11
N GLU A 162 24.80 9.10 11.69
CA GLU A 162 25.28 10.12 10.74
C GLU A 162 24.65 9.95 9.37
N TYR A 163 24.52 8.70 8.91
CA TYR A 163 23.92 8.45 7.61
C TYR A 163 22.40 8.66 7.61
N ASN A 164 21.69 8.24 8.66
CA ASN A 164 20.28 8.57 8.81
C ASN A 164 20.05 10.08 8.92
N ALA A 165 20.98 10.85 9.51
CA ALA A 165 20.89 12.31 9.49
C ALA A 165 21.02 12.89 8.07
N ASN A 166 21.87 12.31 7.23
CA ASN A 166 21.96 12.65 5.80
C ASN A 166 20.67 12.28 5.05
N LEU A 167 20.18 11.04 5.17
CA LEU A 167 18.95 10.59 4.54
C LEU A 167 17.74 11.43 4.96
N ARG A 168 17.66 11.83 6.24
CA ARG A 168 16.66 12.78 6.72
C ARG A 168 16.76 14.13 6.01
N GLN A 169 17.96 14.67 5.82
CA GLN A 169 18.15 15.92 5.10
C GLN A 169 17.75 15.80 3.63
N LEU A 170 18.07 14.69 2.96
CA LEU A 170 17.57 14.41 1.61
C LEU A 170 16.04 14.28 1.57
N GLY A 171 15.43 13.67 2.59
CA GLY A 171 13.98 13.61 2.74
C GLY A 171 13.32 14.98 2.91
N ASN A 172 13.97 15.92 3.61
CA ASN A 172 13.51 17.30 3.72
C ASN A 172 13.56 18.00 2.36
N LEU A 173 14.66 17.86 1.61
CA LEU A 173 14.78 18.40 0.25
C LEU A 173 13.72 17.80 -0.69
N ALA A 174 13.45 16.50 -0.58
CA ALA A 174 12.39 15.83 -1.35
C ALA A 174 11.00 16.42 -1.05
N ARG A 175 10.71 16.75 0.22
CA ARG A 175 9.47 17.41 0.64
C ARG A 175 9.36 18.83 0.06
N GLU A 176 10.44 19.60 0.11
CA GLU A 176 10.50 20.95 -0.47
C GLU A 176 10.28 20.91 -1.99
N ILE A 177 10.91 19.98 -2.69
CA ILE A 177 10.70 19.77 -4.13
C ILE A 177 9.27 19.32 -4.42
N ALA A 178 8.68 18.44 -3.60
CA ALA A 178 7.28 18.06 -3.77
C ALA A 178 6.37 19.30 -3.71
N ALA A 179 6.58 20.18 -2.74
CA ALA A 179 5.86 21.45 -2.62
C ALA A 179 6.10 22.39 -3.81
N GLU A 180 7.36 22.56 -4.24
CA GLU A 180 7.77 23.37 -5.41
C GLU A 180 6.97 22.97 -6.66
N TYR A 181 6.81 21.65 -6.89
CA TYR A 181 6.12 21.11 -8.06
C TYR A 181 4.64 20.80 -7.81
N LYS A 182 4.07 21.11 -6.63
CA LYS A 182 2.70 20.72 -6.24
C LYS A 182 2.44 19.22 -6.40
N ALA A 183 3.46 18.41 -6.18
CA ALA A 183 3.40 16.97 -6.12
C ALA A 183 3.01 16.51 -4.70
N SER A 184 2.49 15.29 -4.58
CA SER A 184 2.29 14.68 -3.26
C SER A 184 3.62 14.19 -2.70
N PHE A 185 3.71 14.11 -1.37
CA PHE A 185 4.91 13.65 -0.68
C PHE A 185 4.60 12.40 0.15
N ALA A 186 5.46 11.39 0.05
CA ALA A 186 5.44 10.19 0.89
C ALA A 186 6.65 10.21 1.83
N ASP A 187 6.42 10.38 3.14
CA ASP A 187 7.48 10.29 4.14
C ASP A 187 7.76 8.82 4.47
N VAL A 188 8.81 8.27 3.89
CA VAL A 188 9.26 6.88 4.11
C VAL A 188 10.25 6.82 5.28
N HIS A 189 11.07 7.86 5.45
CA HIS A 189 12.17 7.89 6.42
C HIS A 189 11.64 7.90 7.85
N ALA A 190 10.74 8.83 8.19
CA ALA A 190 10.28 8.99 9.57
C ALA A 190 9.55 7.73 10.09
N PRO A 191 8.60 7.12 9.35
CA PRO A 191 7.96 5.88 9.80
C PRO A 191 8.94 4.72 10.00
N LEU A 192 9.97 4.59 9.17
CA LEU A 192 11.00 3.57 9.35
C LEU A 192 11.81 3.81 10.63
N ILE A 193 12.27 5.04 10.87
CA ILE A 193 13.02 5.39 12.09
C ILE A 193 12.17 5.13 13.34
N GLU A 194 10.90 5.56 13.34
CA GLU A 194 10.01 5.40 14.49
C GLU A 194 9.66 3.93 14.76
N ALA A 195 9.27 3.18 13.72
CA ALA A 195 8.93 1.77 13.86
C ALA A 195 10.16 0.95 14.30
N MET A 196 11.34 1.24 13.75
CA MET A 196 12.59 0.59 14.13
C MET A 196 12.96 0.87 15.59
N ALA A 197 12.90 2.11 16.04
CA ALA A 197 13.19 2.46 17.43
C ALA A 197 12.26 1.74 18.40
N ARG A 198 10.94 1.75 18.12
CA ARG A 198 9.95 1.07 18.97
C ARG A 198 10.10 -0.45 18.93
N ALA A 199 10.38 -1.02 17.76
CA ALA A 199 10.57 -2.46 17.60
C ALA A 199 11.81 -2.95 18.35
N LYS A 200 12.96 -2.28 18.20
CA LYS A 200 14.20 -2.66 18.89
C LYS A 200 14.09 -2.49 20.41
N ALA A 201 13.36 -1.49 20.89
CA ALA A 201 13.08 -1.32 22.33
C ALA A 201 12.32 -2.52 22.94
N VAL A 202 11.51 -3.23 22.16
CA VAL A 202 10.69 -4.37 22.64
C VAL A 202 11.29 -5.73 22.26
N LEU A 203 11.86 -5.86 21.06
CA LEU A 203 12.32 -7.11 20.46
C LEU A 203 13.85 -7.26 20.49
N GLY A 204 14.57 -6.22 20.92
CA GLY A 204 16.03 -6.17 21.02
C GLY A 204 16.73 -5.68 19.76
N GLU A 205 17.98 -5.25 19.90
CA GLU A 205 18.80 -4.65 18.82
C GLU A 205 19.02 -5.57 17.60
N ASN A 206 18.94 -6.88 17.80
CA ASN A 206 19.07 -7.87 16.73
C ASN A 206 17.85 -7.97 15.81
N TYR A 207 16.72 -7.32 16.14
CA TYR A 207 15.58 -7.20 15.24
C TYR A 207 15.87 -6.11 14.21
N ASP A 208 16.17 -6.51 12.97
CA ASP A 208 16.46 -5.61 11.86
C ASP A 208 15.18 -5.10 11.20
N VAL A 209 15.09 -3.79 10.92
CA VAL A 209 14.00 -3.20 10.12
C VAL A 209 14.49 -2.82 8.73
N CYS A 210 15.72 -2.32 8.64
CA CYS A 210 16.36 -1.94 7.39
C CYS A 210 17.32 -3.00 6.85
N GLY A 211 17.11 -4.27 7.26
CA GLY A 211 17.89 -5.40 6.79
C GLY A 211 19.17 -5.65 7.60
N ARG A 212 19.66 -6.88 7.53
CA ARG A 212 20.92 -7.30 8.17
C ARG A 212 22.19 -6.77 7.50
N ASP A 213 22.10 -6.27 6.28
CA ASP A 213 23.18 -5.50 5.66
C ASP A 213 23.10 -4.00 6.01
N GLY A 214 22.08 -3.63 6.80
CA GLY A 214 21.79 -2.28 7.26
C GLY A 214 21.18 -1.36 6.21
N VAL A 215 20.93 -1.83 4.98
CA VAL A 215 20.44 -0.99 3.86
C VAL A 215 19.16 -1.52 3.24
N HIS A 216 19.03 -2.84 3.06
CA HIS A 216 17.94 -3.46 2.29
C HIS A 216 16.91 -4.14 3.22
N PRO A 217 15.75 -3.51 3.47
CA PRO A 217 14.73 -4.06 4.36
C PRO A 217 14.24 -5.45 3.98
N GLY A 218 13.79 -6.21 4.98
CA GLY A 218 12.94 -7.39 4.81
C GLY A 218 11.45 -7.02 4.75
N SER A 219 10.57 -8.02 4.80
CA SER A 219 9.11 -7.82 4.69
C SER A 219 8.55 -6.84 5.72
N ASN A 220 9.13 -6.76 6.93
CA ASN A 220 8.73 -5.83 7.97
C ASN A 220 8.93 -4.35 7.56
N GLY A 221 10.14 -3.95 7.17
CA GLY A 221 10.44 -2.60 6.73
C GLY A 221 9.75 -2.26 5.39
N HIS A 222 9.62 -3.22 4.48
CA HIS A 222 8.84 -3.03 3.24
C HIS A 222 7.36 -2.78 3.51
N LEU A 223 6.77 -3.29 4.60
CA LEU A 223 5.40 -2.94 4.99
C LEU A 223 5.31 -1.48 5.46
N VAL A 224 6.31 -0.99 6.19
CA VAL A 224 6.40 0.42 6.62
C VAL A 224 6.53 1.35 5.39
N MET A 225 7.34 0.95 4.40
CA MET A 225 7.45 1.69 3.14
C MET A 225 6.14 1.71 2.36
N ALA A 226 5.47 0.56 2.24
CA ALA A 226 4.16 0.47 1.59
C ALA A 226 3.12 1.33 2.31
N TYR A 227 3.11 1.35 3.65
CA TYR A 227 2.25 2.23 4.44
C TYR A 227 2.42 3.70 4.06
N ALA A 228 3.65 4.21 4.02
CA ALA A 228 3.94 5.60 3.67
C ALA A 228 3.41 5.97 2.27
N PHE A 229 3.67 5.14 1.27
CA PHE A 229 3.21 5.38 -0.09
C PHE A 229 1.69 5.24 -0.24
N LEU A 230 1.06 4.24 0.37
CA LEU A 230 -0.40 4.05 0.30
C LEU A 230 -1.14 5.24 0.92
N LYS A 231 -0.64 5.78 2.04
CA LYS A 231 -1.14 7.02 2.63
C LYS A 231 -1.01 8.20 1.67
N ALA A 232 0.17 8.40 1.08
CA ALA A 232 0.41 9.48 0.11
C ALA A 232 -0.40 9.32 -1.20
N LEU A 233 -0.81 8.09 -1.55
CA LEU A 233 -1.71 7.80 -2.66
C LEU A 233 -3.20 8.06 -2.33
N GLY A 234 -3.50 8.52 -1.10
CA GLY A 234 -4.86 8.82 -0.66
C GLY A 234 -5.68 7.58 -0.29
N CYS A 235 -5.02 6.45 0.01
CA CYS A 235 -5.73 5.26 0.46
C CYS A 235 -6.33 5.51 1.85
N ASP A 236 -7.65 5.39 1.96
CA ASP A 236 -8.35 5.68 3.21
C ASP A 236 -8.31 4.53 4.21
N GLY A 237 -8.13 3.29 3.75
CA GLY A 237 -8.12 2.08 4.58
C GLY A 237 -9.49 1.51 4.94
N ASN A 238 -10.58 2.06 4.39
CA ASN A 238 -11.92 1.53 4.58
C ASN A 238 -12.12 0.33 3.66
N ILE A 239 -11.73 -0.85 4.12
CA ILE A 239 -11.83 -2.09 3.35
C ILE A 239 -13.29 -2.52 3.25
N GLY A 240 -13.96 -2.60 4.40
CA GLY A 240 -15.38 -2.90 4.47
C GLY A 240 -15.96 -2.76 5.87
N GLU A 241 -17.27 -2.61 5.92
CA GLU A 241 -18.06 -2.57 7.16
C GLU A 241 -19.23 -3.54 7.06
N ILE A 242 -19.44 -4.31 8.12
CA ILE A 242 -20.53 -5.27 8.31
C ILE A 242 -21.27 -4.85 9.57
N SER A 243 -22.54 -4.47 9.46
CA SER A 243 -23.35 -4.02 10.59
C SER A 243 -24.56 -4.94 10.77
N VAL A 244 -24.72 -5.48 11.97
CA VAL A 244 -25.75 -6.46 12.32
C VAL A 244 -26.71 -5.84 13.34
N ASN A 245 -27.99 -5.75 13.01
CA ASN A 245 -29.01 -5.25 13.92
C ASN A 245 -29.51 -6.34 14.88
N ARG A 246 -30.33 -5.95 15.87
CA ARG A 246 -30.87 -6.88 16.87
C ARG A 246 -31.72 -8.02 16.28
N GLN A 247 -32.38 -7.78 15.15
CA GLN A 247 -33.20 -8.78 14.46
C GLN A 247 -32.39 -9.71 13.56
N GLY A 248 -31.06 -9.55 13.50
CA GLY A 248 -30.17 -10.32 12.63
C GLY A 248 -30.12 -9.83 11.18
N GLY A 249 -30.72 -8.67 10.89
CA GLY A 249 -30.57 -7.98 9.62
C GLY A 249 -29.15 -7.43 9.48
N THR A 250 -28.51 -7.71 8.35
CA THR A 250 -27.11 -7.36 8.08
C THR A 250 -27.01 -6.38 6.92
N ALA A 251 -26.32 -5.26 7.15
CA ALA A 251 -25.92 -4.31 6.13
C ALA A 251 -24.41 -4.40 5.88
N VAL A 252 -23.98 -4.25 4.64
CA VAL A 252 -22.56 -4.29 4.25
C VAL A 252 -22.20 -3.13 3.32
N SER A 253 -20.96 -2.66 3.40
CA SER A 253 -20.43 -1.62 2.52
C SER A 253 -20.18 -2.13 1.08
N SER A 254 -19.84 -1.21 0.16
CA SER A 254 -19.51 -1.55 -1.23
C SER A 254 -18.35 -2.54 -1.33
N GLY A 255 -18.43 -3.45 -2.32
CA GLY A 255 -17.48 -4.54 -2.51
C GLY A 255 -17.79 -5.81 -1.69
N HIS A 256 -18.92 -5.81 -0.97
CA HIS A 256 -19.39 -6.95 -0.17
C HIS A 256 -20.87 -7.20 -0.43
N ARG A 257 -21.28 -8.47 -0.33
CA ARG A 257 -22.65 -8.92 -0.54
C ARG A 257 -23.05 -9.92 0.53
N VAL A 258 -24.23 -9.72 1.12
CA VAL A 258 -24.84 -10.69 2.03
C VAL A 258 -25.46 -11.83 1.21
N LEU A 259 -25.05 -13.06 1.48
CA LEU A 259 -25.63 -14.27 0.89
C LEU A 259 -26.75 -14.82 1.78
N SER A 260 -26.51 -14.86 3.10
CA SER A 260 -27.52 -15.21 4.10
C SER A 260 -27.17 -14.61 5.45
N SER A 261 -28.17 -14.35 6.29
CA SER A 261 -28.01 -13.86 7.66
C SER A 261 -29.09 -14.49 8.54
N THR A 262 -28.77 -15.59 9.21
CA THR A 262 -29.75 -16.41 9.95
C THR A 262 -29.13 -16.99 11.20
N GLY A 263 -29.80 -16.87 12.35
CA GLY A 263 -29.38 -17.53 13.59
C GLY A 263 -27.99 -17.11 14.10
N GLY A 264 -27.56 -15.87 13.84
CA GLY A 264 -26.22 -15.39 14.19
C GLY A 264 -25.12 -15.79 13.21
N GLU A 265 -25.43 -16.59 12.18
CA GLU A 265 -24.54 -16.92 11.08
C GLU A 265 -24.76 -15.98 9.90
N ILE A 266 -23.68 -15.32 9.45
CA ILE A 266 -23.66 -14.36 8.35
C ILE A 266 -22.74 -14.90 7.28
N LYS A 267 -23.30 -15.28 6.13
CA LYS A 267 -22.53 -15.67 4.95
C LYS A 267 -22.41 -14.48 4.02
N LEU A 268 -21.19 -14.19 3.62
CA LEU A 268 -20.82 -13.04 2.82
C LEU A 268 -20.04 -13.50 1.59
N GLU A 269 -20.14 -12.71 0.53
CA GLU A 269 -19.20 -12.73 -0.58
C GLU A 269 -18.52 -11.37 -0.65
N SER A 270 -17.19 -11.35 -0.81
CA SER A 270 -16.39 -10.14 -0.71
C SER A 270 -15.36 -10.04 -1.83
N GLU A 271 -15.37 -8.92 -2.54
CA GLU A 271 -14.46 -8.63 -3.65
C GLU A 271 -13.31 -7.69 -3.24
N ARG A 272 -13.48 -7.00 -2.10
CA ARG A 272 -12.43 -6.22 -1.45
C ARG A 272 -11.87 -7.02 -0.28
N TYR A 273 -10.55 -7.18 -0.27
CA TYR A 273 -9.86 -8.02 0.71
C TYR A 273 -9.26 -7.15 1.82
N PRO A 274 -9.27 -7.60 3.09
CA PRO A 274 -8.29 -7.09 4.03
C PRO A 274 -6.89 -7.44 3.53
N PHE A 275 -5.92 -6.57 3.81
CA PHE A 275 -4.51 -6.90 3.65
C PHE A 275 -4.17 -8.04 4.62
N CYS A 276 -3.67 -9.15 4.09
CA CYS A 276 -3.30 -10.32 4.88
C CYS A 276 -1.78 -10.32 5.12
N TYR A 277 -1.36 -10.84 6.27
CA TYR A 277 0.02 -10.77 6.72
C TYR A 277 0.70 -12.13 6.69
N ASP A 278 2.02 -12.11 6.73
CA ASP A 278 2.84 -13.29 6.97
C ASP A 278 2.50 -13.89 8.35
N PRO A 279 2.59 -15.23 8.53
CA PRO A 279 2.04 -15.88 9.71
C PRO A 279 2.84 -15.63 10.99
N ASP A 280 4.15 -15.39 10.89
CA ASP A 280 5.07 -15.28 12.04
C ASP A 280 5.02 -13.88 12.67
N PRO A 281 4.56 -13.70 13.91
CA PRO A 281 4.45 -12.38 14.53
C PRO A 281 5.76 -11.85 15.13
N ARG A 282 6.88 -12.59 15.06
CA ARG A 282 8.13 -12.23 15.75
C ARG A 282 9.32 -12.10 14.81
N SER A 283 9.35 -12.86 13.72
CA SER A 283 10.46 -12.81 12.76
C SER A 283 10.56 -11.47 12.03
N SER A 284 11.75 -10.85 11.98
CA SER A 284 12.00 -9.63 11.19
C SER A 284 11.77 -9.85 9.68
N SER A 285 11.84 -11.08 9.21
CA SER A 285 11.50 -11.44 7.82
C SER A 285 10.00 -11.50 7.53
N SER A 286 9.15 -11.33 8.55
CA SER A 286 7.68 -11.35 8.43
C SER A 286 7.11 -9.95 8.54
N ASN A 287 6.23 -9.57 7.61
CA ASN A 287 5.56 -8.27 7.66
C ASN A 287 4.60 -8.11 8.86
N ARG A 288 4.13 -9.21 9.47
CA ARG A 288 3.26 -9.16 10.66
C ARG A 288 3.99 -8.61 11.88
N SER A 289 5.28 -8.88 12.01
CA SER A 289 6.05 -8.57 13.21
C SER A 289 6.19 -7.08 13.50
N ILE A 290 5.99 -6.20 12.49
CA ILE A 290 6.09 -4.74 12.66
C ILE A 290 4.76 -4.09 13.05
N LEU A 291 3.63 -4.81 12.96
CA LEU A 291 2.29 -4.23 13.22
C LEU A 291 2.12 -3.61 14.60
N PRO A 292 2.71 -4.12 15.70
CA PRO A 292 2.63 -3.44 16.99
C PRO A 292 3.27 -2.04 17.00
N PHE A 293 4.11 -1.73 16.00
CA PHE A 293 4.89 -0.49 15.91
C PHE A 293 4.49 0.38 14.71
N LEU A 294 3.48 -0.04 13.93
CA LEU A 294 3.00 0.61 12.72
C LEU A 294 1.47 0.57 12.69
N PRO A 295 0.74 1.71 12.60
CA PRO A 295 -0.73 1.72 12.67
C PRO A 295 -1.41 1.28 11.35
N PHE A 296 -0.87 0.25 10.67
CA PHE A 296 -1.35 -0.20 9.37
C PHE A 296 -2.81 -0.67 9.45
N ASN A 297 -3.16 -1.47 10.46
CA ASN A 297 -4.53 -1.95 10.63
C ASN A 297 -5.52 -0.82 10.89
N GLN A 298 -5.11 0.16 11.70
CA GLN A 298 -5.92 1.29 12.09
C GLN A 298 -6.14 2.24 10.93
N GLU A 299 -5.16 2.41 10.04
CA GLU A 299 -5.19 3.44 9.01
C GLU A 299 -5.44 2.93 7.59
N LEU A 300 -5.03 1.70 7.27
CA LEU A 300 -5.09 1.14 5.92
C LEU A 300 -5.85 -0.19 5.83
N ASN A 301 -6.23 -0.84 6.93
CA ASN A 301 -6.79 -2.20 6.84
C ASN A 301 -7.99 -2.43 7.77
N ARG A 302 -9.00 -1.56 7.68
CA ARG A 302 -10.21 -1.65 8.50
C ARG A 302 -11.29 -2.48 7.81
N PHE A 303 -11.46 -3.71 8.29
CA PHE A 303 -12.57 -4.60 7.93
C PHE A 303 -13.45 -4.83 9.16
N ILE A 304 -14.45 -3.95 9.33
CA ILE A 304 -15.12 -3.71 10.60
C ILE A 304 -16.40 -4.54 10.73
N LEU A 305 -16.57 -5.23 11.87
CA LEU A 305 -17.83 -5.82 12.30
C LEU A 305 -18.45 -4.99 13.43
N LYS A 306 -19.70 -4.56 13.26
CA LYS A 306 -20.50 -3.83 14.26
C LYS A 306 -21.77 -4.60 14.64
N VAL A 307 -22.04 -4.67 15.94
CA VAL A 307 -23.26 -5.22 16.52
C VAL A 307 -23.74 -4.27 17.64
N PRO A 308 -24.36 -3.12 17.28
CA PRO A 308 -24.70 -2.06 18.24
C PRO A 308 -25.68 -2.49 19.33
N GLU A 309 -26.55 -3.45 19.04
CA GLU A 309 -27.63 -3.87 19.94
C GLU A 309 -27.50 -5.35 20.35
N LEU A 310 -26.28 -5.77 20.74
CA LEU A 310 -26.07 -7.12 21.27
C LEU A 310 -26.90 -7.32 22.56
N ALA A 311 -27.70 -8.39 22.61
CA ALA A 311 -28.59 -8.65 23.74
C ALA A 311 -27.86 -9.16 25.00
N SER A 312 -26.69 -9.80 24.84
CA SER A 312 -25.85 -10.29 25.93
C SER A 312 -24.71 -9.32 26.25
N ALA A 313 -24.10 -9.47 27.43
CA ALA A 313 -22.95 -8.66 27.84
C ALA A 313 -21.72 -8.86 26.93
N ARG A 314 -21.61 -10.02 26.30
CA ARG A 314 -20.51 -10.43 25.41
C ARG A 314 -20.97 -11.48 24.41
N ALA A 315 -20.22 -11.65 23.33
CA ALA A 315 -20.44 -12.69 22.34
C ALA A 315 -19.11 -13.29 21.89
N ARG A 316 -19.14 -14.56 21.49
CA ARG A 316 -18.09 -15.18 20.72
C ARG A 316 -18.32 -14.85 19.25
N VAL A 317 -17.30 -14.30 18.60
CA VAL A 317 -17.27 -14.10 17.15
C VAL A 317 -16.31 -15.12 16.55
N ALA A 318 -16.79 -15.94 15.62
CA ALA A 318 -15.98 -16.82 14.81
C ALA A 318 -15.87 -16.28 13.38
N TRP A 319 -14.67 -16.32 12.80
CA TRP A 319 -14.41 -15.92 11.43
C TRP A 319 -13.35 -16.84 10.82
N GLY A 320 -13.72 -17.55 9.76
CA GLY A 320 -12.91 -18.67 9.28
C GLY A 320 -12.79 -19.77 10.34
N ASN A 321 -11.56 -20.17 10.65
CA ASN A 321 -11.27 -21.24 11.61
C ASN A 321 -10.91 -20.72 13.01
N GLU A 322 -11.03 -19.42 13.24
CA GLU A 322 -10.68 -18.78 14.50
C GLU A 322 -11.91 -18.20 15.19
N SER A 323 -11.85 -18.09 16.52
CA SER A 323 -12.90 -17.44 17.30
C SER A 323 -12.32 -16.67 18.48
N LYS A 324 -12.92 -15.52 18.80
CA LYS A 324 -12.55 -14.65 19.92
C LYS A 324 -13.81 -14.12 20.63
N GLU A 325 -13.70 -13.76 21.89
CA GLU A 325 -14.80 -13.19 22.68
C GLU A 325 -14.67 -11.67 22.74
N PHE A 326 -15.79 -10.98 22.59
CA PHE A 326 -15.87 -9.53 22.62
C PHE A 326 -17.04 -9.08 23.48
N THR A 327 -16.85 -7.98 24.21
CA THR A 327 -17.91 -7.32 24.95
C THR A 327 -18.93 -6.67 24.02
N ALA A 328 -20.15 -6.45 24.51
CA ALA A 328 -21.17 -5.69 23.79
C ALA A 328 -20.67 -4.29 23.40
N GLY A 329 -19.89 -3.62 24.28
CA GLY A 329 -19.32 -2.30 24.01
C GLY A 329 -18.30 -2.30 22.87
N GLN A 330 -17.43 -3.32 22.79
CA GLN A 330 -16.48 -3.48 21.68
C GLN A 330 -17.22 -3.72 20.37
N LEU A 331 -18.20 -4.61 20.36
CA LEU A 331 -18.99 -4.92 19.17
C LEU A 331 -19.87 -3.73 18.73
N ALA A 332 -20.40 -2.95 19.68
CA ALA A 332 -21.15 -1.75 19.36
C ALA A 332 -20.27 -0.66 18.74
N SER A 333 -19.04 -0.50 19.24
CA SER A 333 -18.05 0.43 18.68
C SER A 333 -17.52 -0.04 17.32
N GLY A 334 -17.46 -1.35 17.13
CA GLY A 334 -16.95 -2.03 15.94
C GLY A 334 -15.56 -2.61 16.17
N ILE A 335 -15.39 -3.89 15.86
CA ILE A 335 -14.10 -4.59 15.92
C ILE A 335 -13.50 -4.69 14.51
N ASN A 336 -12.19 -4.56 14.37
CA ASN A 336 -11.52 -4.76 13.09
C ASN A 336 -11.11 -6.22 12.92
N LEU A 337 -11.89 -6.98 12.16
CA LEU A 337 -11.65 -8.42 11.96
C LEU A 337 -10.21 -8.70 11.48
N ALA A 338 -9.66 -7.87 10.60
CA ALA A 338 -8.29 -8.03 10.09
C ALA A 338 -7.19 -7.77 11.14
N ALA A 339 -7.51 -7.05 12.22
CA ALA A 339 -6.60 -6.83 13.33
C ALA A 339 -6.79 -7.85 14.46
N GLU A 340 -8.02 -8.33 14.64
CA GLU A 340 -8.38 -9.24 15.71
C GLU A 340 -8.04 -10.69 15.40
N PHE A 341 -8.04 -11.12 14.13
CA PHE A 341 -7.81 -12.53 13.77
C PHE A 341 -6.45 -12.74 13.11
N ASP A 342 -5.72 -13.75 13.58
CA ASP A 342 -4.38 -14.08 13.08
C ASP A 342 -4.45 -14.83 11.76
N ARG A 343 -5.57 -15.48 11.46
CA ARG A 343 -5.85 -16.06 10.15
C ARG A 343 -7.19 -15.58 9.64
N THR A 344 -7.23 -15.30 8.35
CA THR A 344 -8.44 -14.80 7.69
C THR A 344 -8.90 -15.78 6.62
N PRO A 345 -10.20 -15.81 6.29
CA PRO A 345 -10.69 -16.50 5.09
C PRO A 345 -10.07 -16.02 3.78
N PHE A 346 -9.37 -14.87 3.79
CA PHE A 346 -8.77 -14.24 2.63
C PHE A 346 -7.31 -14.64 2.39
N ASP A 347 -6.62 -15.22 3.39
CA ASP A 347 -5.17 -15.44 3.36
C ASP A 347 -4.72 -16.18 2.07
N GLY A 348 -5.41 -17.26 1.72
CA GLY A 348 -5.09 -18.05 0.53
C GLY A 348 -5.36 -17.32 -0.79
N ALA A 349 -6.43 -16.53 -0.87
CA ALA A 349 -6.73 -15.73 -2.05
C ALA A 349 -5.75 -14.56 -2.19
N PHE A 350 -5.46 -13.86 -1.09
CA PHE A 350 -4.52 -12.76 -1.04
C PHE A 350 -3.10 -13.20 -1.40
N GLN A 351 -2.65 -14.36 -0.91
CA GLN A 351 -1.36 -14.94 -1.27
C GLN A 351 -1.25 -15.23 -2.78
N LYS A 352 -2.31 -15.75 -3.42
CA LYS A 352 -2.33 -15.99 -4.87
C LYS A 352 -2.17 -14.68 -5.66
N VAL A 353 -2.84 -13.61 -5.23
CA VAL A 353 -2.68 -12.28 -5.84
C VAL A 353 -1.24 -11.80 -5.71
N GLN A 354 -0.65 -11.88 -4.51
CA GLN A 354 0.75 -11.49 -4.31
C GLN A 354 1.73 -12.32 -5.16
N GLN A 355 1.48 -13.62 -5.33
CA GLN A 355 2.30 -14.49 -6.18
C GLN A 355 2.20 -14.07 -7.65
N SER A 356 1.00 -13.79 -8.16
CA SER A 356 0.81 -13.29 -9.53
C SER A 356 1.51 -11.95 -9.75
N VAL A 357 1.41 -11.02 -8.80
CA VAL A 357 2.10 -9.72 -8.84
C VAL A 357 3.62 -9.92 -8.81
N ALA A 358 4.13 -10.84 -8.00
CA ALA A 358 5.57 -11.14 -7.95
C ALA A 358 6.10 -11.65 -9.31
N VAL A 359 5.36 -12.53 -9.98
CA VAL A 359 5.71 -13.04 -11.32
C VAL A 359 5.73 -11.91 -12.35
N GLN A 360 4.70 -11.06 -12.35
CA GLN A 360 4.62 -9.86 -13.20
C GLN A 360 5.83 -8.94 -12.98
N GLN A 361 6.10 -8.57 -11.73
CA GLN A 361 7.17 -7.63 -11.40
C GLN A 361 8.56 -8.20 -11.68
N TYR A 362 8.77 -9.51 -11.55
CA TYR A 362 10.01 -10.18 -11.96
C TYR A 362 10.25 -10.07 -13.47
N PHE A 363 9.20 -10.26 -14.28
CA PHE A 363 9.28 -10.01 -15.72
C PHE A 363 9.62 -8.54 -16.02
N GLN A 364 8.98 -7.59 -15.34
CA GLN A 364 9.23 -6.16 -15.53
C GLN A 364 10.69 -5.79 -15.23
N THR A 365 11.29 -6.31 -14.14
CA THR A 365 12.73 -6.10 -13.87
C THR A 365 13.59 -6.59 -15.02
N ARG A 366 13.33 -7.81 -15.52
CA ARG A 366 14.08 -8.38 -16.66
C ARG A 366 13.91 -7.56 -17.94
N ALA A 367 12.69 -7.09 -18.22
CA ALA A 367 12.42 -6.26 -19.39
C ALA A 367 13.24 -4.95 -19.33
N ILE A 368 13.24 -4.28 -18.18
CA ILE A 368 13.96 -3.02 -17.95
C ILE A 368 15.48 -3.23 -18.05
N ARG A 369 16.02 -4.14 -17.24
CA ARG A 369 17.48 -4.31 -17.09
C ARG A 369 18.15 -4.98 -18.28
N SER A 370 17.51 -5.98 -18.88
CA SER A 370 18.18 -6.82 -19.88
C SER A 370 17.83 -6.46 -21.31
N LEU A 371 16.59 -6.01 -21.57
CA LEU A 371 16.12 -5.83 -22.94
C LEU A 371 16.14 -4.36 -23.32
N VAL A 372 15.39 -3.52 -22.60
CA VAL A 372 15.30 -2.10 -22.93
C VAL A 372 16.66 -1.41 -22.78
N THR A 373 17.43 -1.74 -21.74
CA THR A 373 18.75 -1.13 -21.54
C THR A 373 19.78 -1.58 -22.57
N ASN A 374 19.92 -2.88 -22.82
CA ASN A 374 20.96 -3.37 -23.73
C ASN A 374 20.72 -2.92 -25.17
N LEU A 375 19.45 -2.74 -25.59
CA LEU A 375 19.14 -2.18 -26.91
C LEU A 375 19.68 -0.76 -27.10
N ARG A 376 19.85 0.01 -26.02
CA ARG A 376 20.43 1.36 -26.09
C ARG A 376 21.90 1.36 -26.45
N ALA A 377 22.64 0.33 -26.02
CA ALA A 377 24.07 0.23 -26.30
C ALA A 377 24.37 0.19 -27.79
N PHE A 378 23.36 -0.15 -28.61
CA PHE A 378 23.47 -0.22 -30.06
C PHE A 378 22.92 1.03 -30.77
N ALA A 379 22.31 2.01 -30.07
CA ALA A 379 21.54 3.09 -30.70
C ALA A 379 22.35 4.11 -31.52
N ASP A 380 23.69 4.11 -31.38
CA ASP A 380 24.62 4.99 -32.08
C ASP A 380 25.52 4.23 -33.09
N ASP A 381 25.29 2.93 -33.31
CA ASP A 381 26.08 2.11 -34.25
C ASP A 381 25.49 2.17 -35.68
N GLU A 382 26.33 1.97 -36.70
CA GLU A 382 25.93 1.84 -38.13
C GLU A 382 24.82 0.80 -38.37
N ILE A 383 24.65 -0.15 -37.43
CA ILE A 383 23.63 -1.20 -37.43
C ILE A 383 22.21 -0.66 -37.07
N SER A 384 22.12 0.45 -36.34
CA SER A 384 20.88 0.90 -35.67
C SER A 384 20.16 2.10 -36.30
N GLY A 385 20.76 2.70 -37.33
CA GLY A 385 20.22 3.87 -38.02
C GLY A 385 19.18 3.56 -39.11
N GLY A 386 18.97 2.29 -39.44
CA GLY A 386 18.10 1.85 -40.53
C GLY A 386 16.66 1.54 -40.11
N ALA A 387 15.70 1.76 -41.01
CA ALA A 387 14.28 1.49 -40.78
C ALA A 387 13.99 0.04 -40.32
N GLU A 388 14.81 -0.93 -40.73
CA GLU A 388 14.70 -2.32 -40.30
C GLU A 388 15.00 -2.50 -38.81
N TRP A 389 16.01 -1.81 -38.27
CA TRP A 389 16.33 -1.83 -36.84
C TRP A 389 15.20 -1.20 -36.02
N GLN A 390 14.72 -0.01 -36.39
CA GLN A 390 13.58 0.60 -35.72
C GLN A 390 12.34 -0.32 -35.75
N ASN A 391 12.10 -1.00 -36.88
CA ASN A 391 11.00 -1.96 -36.97
C ASN A 391 11.20 -3.16 -36.03
N ALA A 392 12.40 -3.75 -35.98
CA ALA A 392 12.72 -4.86 -35.08
C ALA A 392 12.56 -4.47 -33.59
N VAL A 393 13.07 -3.30 -33.21
CA VAL A 393 12.90 -2.74 -31.85
C VAL A 393 11.43 -2.52 -31.53
N ASN A 394 10.65 -1.95 -32.46
CA ASN A 394 9.22 -1.74 -32.28
C ASN A 394 8.47 -3.08 -32.10
N VAL A 395 8.76 -4.09 -32.92
CA VAL A 395 8.16 -5.43 -32.79
C VAL A 395 8.49 -6.06 -31.43
N LEU A 396 9.74 -5.95 -30.99
CA LEU A 396 10.17 -6.46 -29.68
C LEU A 396 9.43 -5.75 -28.54
N ILE A 397 9.35 -4.41 -28.57
CA ILE A 397 8.58 -3.61 -27.62
C ILE A 397 7.12 -4.05 -27.57
N GLN A 398 6.47 -4.27 -28.72
CA GLN A 398 5.08 -4.73 -28.77
C GLN A 398 4.90 -6.14 -28.18
N LYS A 399 5.83 -7.07 -28.45
CA LYS A 399 5.78 -8.42 -27.85
C LYS A 399 5.97 -8.38 -26.34
N LEU A 400 6.88 -7.54 -25.85
CA LEU A 400 7.10 -7.35 -24.42
C LEU A 400 5.87 -6.73 -23.75
N LYS A 401 5.19 -5.78 -24.41
CA LYS A 401 3.95 -5.16 -23.89
C LYS A 401 2.84 -6.17 -23.79
N ALA A 402 2.60 -6.93 -24.86
CA ALA A 402 1.60 -7.99 -24.86
C ALA A 402 1.88 -9.04 -23.77
N ARG A 403 3.16 -9.30 -23.47
CA ARG A 403 3.54 -10.19 -22.37
C ARG A 403 3.29 -9.58 -20.99
N ASP A 404 3.59 -8.30 -20.79
CA ASP A 404 3.24 -7.59 -19.54
C ASP A 404 1.71 -7.54 -19.35
N ASP A 405 0.95 -7.28 -20.42
CA ASP A 405 -0.52 -7.27 -20.39
C ASP A 405 -1.09 -8.64 -20.00
N GLN A 406 -0.47 -9.74 -20.45
CA GLN A 406 -0.84 -11.09 -20.00
C GLN A 406 -0.62 -11.28 -18.49
N PHE A 407 0.49 -10.78 -17.96
CA PHE A 407 0.75 -10.86 -16.51
C PHE A 407 -0.21 -9.96 -15.71
N GLN A 408 -0.50 -8.76 -16.19
CA GLN A 408 -1.51 -7.88 -15.60
C GLN A 408 -2.91 -8.54 -15.60
N ALA A 409 -3.29 -9.19 -16.71
CA ALA A 409 -4.54 -9.94 -16.79
C ALA A 409 -4.56 -11.13 -15.81
N ALA A 410 -3.44 -11.83 -15.65
CA ALA A 410 -3.31 -12.91 -14.68
C ALA A 410 -3.44 -12.41 -13.23
N VAL A 411 -2.87 -11.25 -12.89
CA VAL A 411 -3.07 -10.61 -11.58
C VAL A 411 -4.55 -10.29 -11.35
N ARG A 412 -5.23 -9.69 -12.33
CA ARG A 412 -6.68 -9.39 -12.22
C ARG A 412 -7.50 -10.66 -12.04
N ALA A 413 -7.20 -11.72 -12.78
CA ALA A 413 -7.89 -13.00 -12.69
C ALA A 413 -7.65 -13.72 -11.36
N ALA A 414 -6.51 -13.49 -10.70
CA ALA A 414 -6.22 -14.03 -9.37
C ALA A 414 -7.11 -13.40 -8.27
N ILE A 415 -7.71 -12.24 -8.52
CA ILE A 415 -8.57 -11.56 -7.56
C ILE A 415 -10.02 -12.02 -7.78
N ILE A 416 -10.42 -13.04 -7.03
CA ILE A 416 -11.76 -13.65 -7.08
C ILE A 416 -12.65 -13.21 -5.91
N PRO A 417 -13.98 -13.19 -6.03
CA PRO A 417 -14.84 -13.04 -4.85
C PRO A 417 -14.56 -14.13 -3.81
N VAL A 418 -14.39 -13.76 -2.55
CA VAL A 418 -14.17 -14.70 -1.44
C VAL A 418 -15.48 -14.85 -0.68
N GLN A 419 -15.99 -16.09 -0.61
CA GLN A 419 -17.10 -16.43 0.27
C GLN A 419 -16.59 -16.76 1.66
N HIS A 420 -17.17 -16.15 2.68
CA HIS A 420 -16.77 -16.34 4.07
C HIS A 420 -17.96 -16.22 5.01
N THR A 421 -17.78 -16.77 6.22
CA THR A 421 -18.82 -16.82 7.24
C THR A 421 -18.33 -16.17 8.52
N ILE A 422 -19.17 -15.34 9.11
CA ILE A 422 -19.02 -14.82 10.48
C ILE A 422 -20.14 -15.42 11.32
N VAL A 423 -19.79 -16.02 12.46
CA VAL A 423 -20.77 -16.53 13.43
C VAL A 423 -20.67 -15.72 14.71
N ILE A 424 -21.79 -15.16 15.16
CA ILE A 424 -21.92 -14.41 16.41
C ILE A 424 -22.76 -15.24 17.37
N THR A 425 -22.13 -15.74 18.42
CA THR A 425 -22.79 -16.53 19.47
C THR A 425 -22.87 -15.71 20.75
N PRO A 426 -24.07 -15.22 21.14
CA PRO A 426 -24.28 -14.60 22.44
C PRO A 426 -23.81 -15.51 23.56
N LEU A 427 -23.05 -14.97 24.52
CA LEU A 427 -22.61 -15.70 25.70
C LEU A 427 -23.35 -15.21 26.95
N PRO A 428 -23.48 -16.05 28.00
CA PRO A 428 -24.02 -15.66 29.29
C PRO A 428 -23.25 -14.52 29.95
#